data_AF-A0AAD7EGI8-F1
#
_entry.id   AF-A0AAD7EGI8-F1
#
_cell.length_a   1.000
_cell.length_b   1.000
_cell.length_c   1.000
_cell.angle_alpha   90.00
_cell.angle_beta   90.00
_cell.angle_gamma   90.00
#
_symmetry.space_group_name_H-M   'P 1'
#
loop_
_entity.id
_entity.type
_entity.pdbx_description
1 polymer ?
#
loop_
_entity_poly.entity_id
_entity_poly.type
_entity_poly.pdbx_seq_one_letter_code
_entity_poly.pdbx_strand_id
1 'polypeptide(L)'
;TDFKTWLTNEQRRNTIELQLVHTVTGLPQFSCKHCFVCSRHGTGGVKVIEKKLPERARKIPSKLTSCQCSLVVKQYPNTTKLLGKYHDEHNHPLNATNLPFTWIQKETREFIAGRLHDRMSADAVVCTPVNQLFWNTANSVLKLDLVHSGAYKDHEQFNDASDDDNGDDSAGRMPLRTQLIQLRDIRQIEKAIKAEDRGHLLEFKSKADPPPALSNLAGDVFMLMFQTGWQCCMFRKFGNRILCIDATHNTT
;
A
#
# COMPACT_ATOMS: atom_id res chain seq x y z
N THR A 1 19.47 -6.51 -9.18
CA THR A 1 19.18 -6.67 -7.74
C THR A 1 19.59 -5.41 -6.98
N ASP A 2 20.76 -4.86 -7.25
CA ASP A 2 21.33 -3.70 -6.54
C ASP A 2 20.47 -2.44 -6.57
N PHE A 3 19.86 -2.11 -7.73
CA PHE A 3 18.98 -0.94 -7.82
C PHE A 3 17.74 -1.05 -6.92
N LYS A 4 17.13 -2.24 -6.83
CA LYS A 4 15.95 -2.43 -5.97
C LYS A 4 16.32 -2.27 -4.50
N THR A 5 17.47 -2.81 -4.10
CA THR A 5 18.01 -2.66 -2.74
C THR A 5 18.30 -1.19 -2.43
N TRP A 6 18.97 -0.46 -3.35
CA TRP A 6 19.21 0.98 -3.20
C TRP A 6 17.90 1.76 -3.09
N LEU A 7 16.94 1.52 -3.99
CA LEU A 7 15.64 2.20 -3.98
C LEU A 7 14.88 1.96 -2.66
N THR A 8 14.88 0.71 -2.19
CA THR A 8 14.27 0.35 -0.90
C THR A 8 14.95 1.07 0.27
N ASN A 9 16.29 1.12 0.27
CA ASN A 9 17.05 1.81 1.30
C ASN A 9 16.80 3.31 1.28
N GLU A 10 16.75 3.93 0.11
CA GLU A 10 16.51 5.38 -0.01
C GLU A 10 15.09 5.75 0.45
N GLN A 11 14.09 4.97 0.03
CA GLN A 11 12.71 5.11 0.50
C GLN A 11 12.60 4.94 2.01
N ARG A 12 13.34 3.98 2.59
CA ARG A 12 13.38 3.75 4.04
C ARG A 12 14.07 4.90 4.77
N ARG A 13 15.25 5.31 4.33
CA ARG A 13 16.11 6.33 4.95
C ARG A 13 15.41 7.67 5.04
N ASN A 14 14.80 8.13 3.95
CA ASN A 14 14.12 9.42 3.89
C ASN A 14 12.64 9.31 4.27
N THR A 15 12.14 8.09 4.51
CA THR A 15 10.72 7.80 4.73
C THR A 15 9.85 8.37 3.61
N ILE A 16 10.22 8.08 2.37
CA ILE A 16 9.52 8.53 1.16
C ILE A 16 9.02 7.34 0.36
N GLU A 17 8.10 7.61 -0.54
CA GLU A 17 7.57 6.62 -1.47
C GLU A 17 7.78 7.13 -2.88
N LEU A 18 8.56 6.39 -3.68
CA LEU A 18 8.78 6.69 -5.09
C LEU A 18 7.86 5.79 -5.92
N GLN A 19 6.94 6.40 -6.65
CA GLN A 19 5.95 5.73 -7.49
C GLN A 19 6.37 5.79 -8.95
N LEU A 20 6.32 4.66 -9.64
CA LEU A 20 6.55 4.58 -11.07
C LEU A 20 5.39 5.27 -11.81
N VAL A 21 5.68 6.34 -12.56
CA VAL A 21 4.68 7.11 -13.31
C VAL A 21 4.69 6.74 -14.78
N HIS A 22 5.88 6.53 -15.33
CA HIS A 22 6.05 6.29 -16.75
C HIS A 22 7.14 5.24 -16.98
N THR A 23 6.85 4.28 -17.85
CA THR A 23 7.84 3.40 -18.47
C THR A 23 7.89 3.69 -19.96
N VAL A 24 9.07 4.00 -20.50
CA VAL A 24 9.30 4.19 -21.94
C VAL A 24 10.22 3.07 -22.40
N THR A 25 9.85 2.37 -23.46
CA THR A 25 10.65 1.29 -24.06
C THR A 25 10.82 1.50 -25.55
N GLY A 26 11.83 0.85 -26.15
CA GLY A 26 11.97 0.78 -27.61
C GLY A 26 12.57 2.03 -28.26
N LEU A 27 13.32 2.86 -27.51
CA LEU A 27 14.04 3.99 -28.07
C LEU A 27 15.47 3.59 -28.46
N PRO A 28 16.06 4.18 -29.53
CA PRO A 28 17.41 3.82 -29.99
C PRO A 28 18.49 4.06 -28.92
N GLN A 29 18.29 5.08 -28.08
CA GLN A 29 19.25 5.51 -27.09
C GLN A 29 19.23 4.67 -25.80
N PHE A 30 18.11 4.02 -25.48
CA PHE A 30 17.94 3.24 -24.25
C PHE A 30 16.88 2.15 -24.45
N SER A 31 17.13 0.95 -23.93
CA SER A 31 16.17 -0.16 -24.01
C SER A 31 14.93 0.10 -23.16
N CYS A 32 15.12 0.67 -21.97
CA CYS A 32 14.05 1.03 -21.05
C CYS A 32 14.39 2.31 -20.27
N LYS A 33 13.37 3.13 -19.99
CA LYS A 33 13.42 4.28 -19.08
C LYS A 33 12.25 4.20 -18.11
N HIS A 34 12.55 4.18 -16.82
CA HIS A 34 11.58 4.26 -15.74
C HIS A 34 11.64 5.64 -15.08
N CYS A 35 10.51 6.31 -14.99
CA CYS A 35 10.37 7.59 -14.29
C CYS A 35 9.58 7.37 -13.00
N PHE A 36 10.24 7.60 -11.87
CA PHE A 36 9.63 7.59 -10.56
C PHE A 36 9.46 9.02 -10.05
N VAL A 37 8.39 9.27 -9.30
CA VAL A 37 8.16 10.54 -8.59
C VAL A 37 7.78 10.25 -7.15
N CYS A 38 7.96 11.21 -6.25
CA CYS A 38 7.43 11.09 -4.89
C CYS A 38 5.91 10.89 -4.91
N SER A 39 5.36 10.04 -4.04
CA SER A 39 3.91 9.80 -3.93
C SER A 39 3.10 11.05 -3.54
N ARG A 40 3.79 12.10 -3.10
CA ARG A 40 3.22 13.43 -2.84
C ARG A 40 3.22 14.37 -4.05
N HIS A 41 3.84 13.98 -5.16
CA HIS A 41 3.76 14.70 -6.44
C HIS A 41 2.30 14.77 -6.91
N GLY A 42 1.60 13.63 -6.84
CA GLY A 42 0.26 13.47 -7.40
C GLY A 42 0.35 13.05 -8.85
N THR A 43 -0.07 11.83 -9.15
CA THR A 43 -0.08 11.26 -10.51
C THR A 43 -1.43 11.40 -11.21
N GLY A 44 -2.41 12.05 -10.55
CA GLY A 44 -3.74 12.29 -11.11
C GLY A 44 -3.84 13.67 -11.75
N GLY A 45 -4.53 13.75 -12.89
CA GLY A 45 -4.90 15.03 -13.49
C GLY A 45 -5.67 15.92 -12.51
N VAL A 46 -5.57 17.24 -12.70
CA VAL A 46 -6.36 18.22 -11.95
C VAL A 46 -7.83 17.89 -12.14
N LYS A 47 -8.48 17.32 -11.12
CA LYS A 47 -9.92 17.13 -11.16
C LYS A 47 -10.55 18.52 -11.04
N VAL A 48 -11.24 18.95 -12.09
CA VAL A 48 -12.13 20.12 -12.08
C VAL A 48 -13.36 19.76 -11.26
N ILE A 49 -13.18 19.62 -9.95
CA ILE A 49 -14.28 19.39 -9.02
C ILE A 49 -14.22 20.55 -8.04
N GLU A 50 -15.12 21.50 -8.24
CA GLU A 50 -15.39 22.52 -7.24
C GLU A 50 -15.93 21.83 -5.98
N LYS A 51 -15.40 22.23 -4.82
CA LYS A 51 -15.92 21.72 -3.55
C LYS A 51 -17.36 22.21 -3.41
N LYS A 52 -18.31 21.30 -3.26
CA LYS A 52 -19.72 21.62 -2.95
C LYS A 52 -19.87 22.57 -1.75
N LEU A 53 -18.94 22.51 -0.79
CA LEU A 53 -18.87 23.39 0.37
C LEU A 53 -17.42 23.87 0.55
N PRO A 54 -17.03 25.04 0.01
CA PRO A 54 -15.65 25.52 0.06
C PRO A 54 -15.20 25.90 1.47
N GLU A 55 -16.13 26.37 2.31
CA GLU A 55 -15.94 26.70 3.73
C GLU A 55 -15.55 25.49 4.59
N ARG A 56 -15.90 24.27 4.15
CA ARG A 56 -15.61 23.06 4.90
C ARG A 56 -14.14 22.69 4.76
N ALA A 57 -13.35 23.05 5.76
CA ALA A 57 -11.98 22.59 5.89
C ALA A 57 -11.94 21.04 5.94
N ARG A 58 -10.99 20.45 5.21
CA ARG A 58 -10.73 19.01 5.36
C ARG A 58 -10.13 18.79 6.74
N LYS A 59 -10.67 17.84 7.50
CA LYS A 59 -10.08 17.39 8.77
C LYS A 59 -8.66 16.84 8.60
N ILE A 60 -8.31 16.42 7.38
CA ILE A 60 -7.03 15.82 7.05
C ILE A 60 -6.37 16.64 5.94
N PRO A 61 -5.10 17.08 6.13
CA PRO A 61 -4.36 17.76 5.08
C PRO A 61 -4.21 16.85 3.86
N SER A 62 -4.13 17.45 2.69
CA SER A 62 -3.87 16.70 1.46
C SER A 62 -2.54 15.95 1.56
N LYS A 63 -2.52 14.69 1.11
CA LYS A 63 -1.25 13.96 0.89
C LYS A 63 -0.41 14.64 -0.20
N LEU A 64 -1.06 15.28 -1.17
CA LEU A 64 -0.42 15.88 -2.34
C LEU A 64 0.14 17.26 -2.02
N THR A 65 1.42 17.47 -2.33
CA THR A 65 2.15 18.74 -2.15
C THR A 65 2.87 19.19 -3.42
N SER A 66 2.63 18.55 -4.57
CA SER A 66 3.37 18.78 -5.82
C SER A 66 4.89 18.70 -5.63
N CYS A 67 5.34 17.67 -4.91
CA CYS A 67 6.75 17.40 -4.66
C CYS A 67 7.55 17.24 -5.96
N GLN A 68 8.75 17.83 -6.03
CA GLN A 68 9.63 17.80 -7.21
C GLN A 68 10.58 16.61 -7.23
N CYS A 69 10.70 15.89 -6.11
CA CYS A 69 11.53 14.70 -6.02
C CYS A 69 11.15 13.67 -7.08
N SER A 70 12.15 13.28 -7.86
CA SER A 70 11.99 12.37 -8.99
C SER A 70 13.26 11.57 -9.22
N LEU A 71 13.09 10.38 -9.80
CA LEU A 71 14.17 9.48 -10.15
C LEU A 71 13.92 8.96 -11.55
N VAL A 72 14.87 9.19 -12.45
CA VAL A 72 14.82 8.67 -13.82
C VAL A 72 15.91 7.62 -13.98
N VAL A 73 15.51 6.38 -14.23
CA VAL A 73 16.43 5.26 -14.45
C VAL A 73 16.38 4.85 -15.90
N LYS A 74 17.53 4.77 -16.55
CA LYS A 74 17.67 4.31 -17.93
C LYS A 74 18.52 3.04 -17.97
N GLN A 75 18.09 2.10 -18.80
CA GLN A 75 18.83 0.91 -19.16
C GLN A 75 19.24 1.04 -20.64
N TYR A 76 20.52 0.79 -20.94
CA TYR A 76 21.06 0.93 -22.28
C TYR A 76 21.21 -0.44 -22.96
N PRO A 77 21.03 -0.52 -24.30
CA PRO A 77 21.24 -1.76 -25.04
C PRO A 77 22.64 -2.32 -24.79
N ASN A 78 22.76 -3.65 -24.74
CA ASN A 78 24.03 -4.36 -24.57
C ASN A 78 24.81 -4.01 -23.29
N THR A 79 24.14 -3.42 -22.29
CA THR A 79 24.74 -3.14 -20.98
C THR A 79 23.87 -3.67 -19.86
N THR A 80 24.51 -4.14 -18.80
CA THR A 80 23.86 -4.46 -17.52
C THR A 80 23.79 -3.26 -16.58
N LYS A 81 24.41 -2.14 -16.97
CA LYS A 81 24.50 -0.92 -16.17
C LYS A 81 23.20 -0.12 -16.26
N LEU A 82 22.68 0.28 -15.12
CA LEU A 82 21.58 1.23 -15.01
C LEU A 82 22.15 2.61 -14.69
N LEU A 83 21.75 3.63 -15.45
CA LEU A 83 22.08 5.02 -15.13
C LEU A 83 20.84 5.71 -14.57
N GLY A 84 20.97 6.20 -13.33
CA GLY A 84 19.93 6.93 -12.62
C GLY A 84 20.27 8.42 -12.54
N LYS A 85 19.29 9.28 -12.78
CA LYS A 85 19.32 10.69 -12.36
C LYS A 85 18.33 10.87 -11.22
N TYR A 86 18.82 11.17 -10.02
CA TYR A 86 18.00 11.37 -8.83
C TYR A 86 17.95 12.85 -8.46
N HIS A 87 16.74 13.37 -8.26
CA HIS A 87 16.45 14.69 -7.71
C HIS A 87 15.86 14.49 -6.32
N ASP A 88 16.61 14.83 -5.28
CA ASP A 88 16.30 14.59 -3.87
C ASP A 88 15.60 15.78 -3.19
N GLU A 89 15.29 16.84 -3.93
CA GLU A 89 14.60 18.01 -3.40
C GLU A 89 13.13 17.71 -3.07
N HIS A 90 12.78 17.90 -1.79
CA HIS A 90 11.43 17.73 -1.27
C HIS A 90 10.88 19.06 -0.75
N ASN A 91 9.62 19.35 -1.08
CA ASN A 91 8.88 20.50 -0.56
C ASN A 91 7.95 20.15 0.62
N HIS A 92 8.19 19.00 1.24
CA HIS A 92 7.45 18.53 2.40
C HIS A 92 8.43 17.93 3.41
N PRO A 93 8.07 17.91 4.71
CA PRO A 93 8.87 17.24 5.73
C PRO A 93 9.12 15.77 5.38
N LEU A 94 10.28 15.26 5.77
CA LEU A 94 10.67 13.86 5.64
C LEU A 94 10.50 13.12 6.98
N ASN A 95 10.89 11.85 7.02
CA ASN A 95 10.96 11.05 8.25
C ASN A 95 9.60 10.92 8.98
N ALA A 96 9.59 11.02 10.31
CA ALA A 96 8.41 10.81 11.14
C ALA A 96 7.21 11.68 10.75
N THR A 97 7.45 12.89 10.27
CA THR A 97 6.39 13.80 9.82
C THR A 97 5.76 13.34 8.49
N ASN A 98 6.52 12.64 7.65
CA ASN A 98 6.01 12.06 6.40
C ASN A 98 5.38 10.68 6.57
N LEU A 99 5.67 9.98 7.67
CA LEU A 99 5.17 8.64 7.93
C LEU A 99 3.67 8.46 7.76
N PRO A 100 2.78 9.38 8.16
CA PRO A 100 1.36 9.19 7.93
C PRO A 100 1.03 9.07 6.42
N PHE A 101 1.85 9.65 5.56
CA PHE A 101 1.56 9.87 4.15
C PHE A 101 2.23 8.89 3.19
N THR A 102 3.12 8.00 3.65
CA THR A 102 3.63 6.88 2.85
C THR A 102 2.56 5.78 2.62
N TRP A 103 2.89 4.57 2.20
CA TRP A 103 1.94 3.44 2.10
C TRP A 103 2.26 2.34 3.09
N ILE A 104 1.24 1.70 3.66
CA ILE A 104 1.41 0.56 4.56
C ILE A 104 1.72 -0.66 3.70
N GLN A 105 2.75 -1.41 4.09
CA GLN A 105 3.13 -2.63 3.40
C GLN A 105 1.97 -3.63 3.37
N LYS A 106 1.89 -4.42 2.31
CA LYS A 106 0.78 -5.35 2.08
C LYS A 106 0.66 -6.35 3.24
N GLU A 107 1.78 -6.92 3.66
CA GLU A 107 1.89 -7.89 4.74
C GLU A 107 1.38 -7.31 6.06
N THR A 108 1.69 -6.03 6.32
CA THR A 108 1.18 -5.32 7.50
C THR A 108 -0.33 -5.10 7.42
N ARG A 109 -0.86 -4.79 6.23
CA ARG A 109 -2.31 -4.64 6.04
C ARG A 109 -3.03 -5.97 6.23
N GLU A 110 -2.48 -7.05 5.69
CA GLU A 110 -3.01 -8.42 5.84
C GLU A 110 -2.97 -8.86 7.30
N PHE A 111 -1.87 -8.59 8.01
CA PHE A 111 -1.77 -8.85 9.44
C PHE A 111 -2.86 -8.09 10.23
N ILE A 112 -3.01 -6.77 10.00
CA ILE A 112 -4.07 -5.98 10.63
C ILE A 112 -5.44 -6.57 10.29
N ALA A 113 -5.65 -6.97 9.03
CA ALA A 113 -6.92 -7.54 8.58
C ALA A 113 -7.23 -8.86 9.30
N GLY A 114 -6.26 -9.76 9.44
CA GLY A 114 -6.41 -11.01 10.19
C GLY A 114 -6.83 -10.74 11.64
N ARG A 115 -6.17 -9.80 12.33
CA ARG A 115 -6.54 -9.43 13.71
C ARG A 115 -7.96 -8.86 13.81
N LEU A 116 -8.38 -8.08 12.82
CA LEU A 116 -9.75 -7.56 12.77
C LEU A 116 -10.78 -8.66 12.51
N HIS A 117 -10.45 -9.67 11.68
CA HIS A 117 -11.29 -10.87 11.49
C HIS A 117 -11.44 -11.68 12.78
N ASP A 118 -10.38 -11.75 13.60
CA ASP A 118 -10.42 -12.35 14.94
C ASP A 118 -11.20 -11.51 15.98
N ARG A 119 -11.92 -10.48 15.52
CA ARG A 119 -12.72 -9.55 16.33
C ARG A 119 -11.92 -8.77 17.36
N MET A 120 -10.61 -8.61 17.17
CA MET A 120 -9.85 -7.67 17.98
C MET A 120 -10.29 -6.23 17.70
N SER A 121 -10.46 -5.43 18.74
CA SER A 121 -10.79 -4.01 18.57
C SER A 121 -9.61 -3.28 17.91
N ALA A 122 -9.90 -2.23 17.13
CA ALA A 122 -8.86 -1.44 16.49
C ALA A 122 -7.84 -0.88 17.49
N ASP A 123 -8.30 -0.48 18.68
CA ASP A 123 -7.44 0.00 19.76
C ASP A 123 -6.56 -1.13 20.32
N ALA A 124 -7.10 -2.35 20.48
CA ALA A 124 -6.33 -3.51 20.90
C ALA A 124 -5.25 -3.88 19.87
N VAL A 125 -5.53 -3.73 18.57
CA VAL A 125 -4.53 -3.93 17.50
C VAL A 125 -3.42 -2.89 17.62
N VAL A 126 -3.70 -1.60 17.85
CA VAL A 126 -2.61 -0.61 18.04
C VAL A 126 -1.77 -0.94 19.28
N CYS A 127 -2.43 -1.32 20.38
CA CYS A 127 -1.79 -1.47 21.69
C CYS A 127 -1.19 -2.86 21.97
N THR A 128 -1.27 -3.82 21.03
CA THR A 128 -0.79 -5.18 21.31
C THR A 128 0.74 -5.19 21.45
N PRO A 129 1.33 -5.69 22.56
CA PRO A 129 2.79 -5.81 22.71
C PRO A 129 3.43 -6.70 21.63
N VAL A 130 2.66 -7.67 21.12
CA VAL A 130 3.06 -8.52 20.00
C VAL A 130 3.31 -7.70 18.73
N ASN A 131 2.68 -6.54 18.55
CA ASN A 131 2.99 -5.69 17.42
C ASN A 131 4.39 -5.09 17.57
N GLN A 132 4.79 -4.64 18.76
CA GLN A 132 6.17 -4.20 18.99
C GLN A 132 7.19 -5.32 18.72
N LEU A 133 6.88 -6.56 19.08
CA LEU A 133 7.74 -7.73 18.81
C LEU A 133 7.75 -8.19 17.35
N PHE A 134 6.60 -8.28 16.68
CA PHE A 134 6.49 -8.69 15.28
C PHE A 134 7.14 -7.68 14.34
N TRP A 135 7.11 -6.37 14.68
CA TRP A 135 7.84 -5.34 13.94
C TRP A 135 9.36 -5.43 14.12
N ASN A 136 9.82 -5.96 15.26
CA ASN A 136 11.23 -6.25 15.48
C ASN A 136 11.67 -7.51 14.70
N THR A 137 10.81 -8.54 14.62
CA THR A 137 11.10 -9.82 13.95
C THR A 137 10.89 -9.80 12.43
N ALA A 138 9.98 -8.98 11.89
CA ALA A 138 9.81 -8.81 10.43
C ALA A 138 11.04 -8.16 9.76
N ASN A 139 11.91 -7.50 10.54
CA ASN A 139 13.24 -7.07 10.10
C ASN A 139 14.29 -8.20 10.07
N SER A 140 13.94 -9.41 10.53
CA SER A 140 14.81 -10.59 10.59
C SER A 140 14.44 -11.67 9.58
N VAL A 141 13.52 -11.42 8.63
CA VAL A 141 13.11 -12.38 7.57
C VAL A 141 14.23 -12.64 6.53
N LEU A 142 15.47 -12.28 6.84
CA LEU A 142 16.68 -12.87 6.24
C LEU A 142 17.24 -14.05 7.07
N LYS A 143 16.57 -14.52 8.12
CA LYS A 143 17.06 -15.55 9.06
C LYS A 143 16.03 -16.64 9.43
N LEU A 144 14.90 -16.74 8.73
CA LEU A 144 13.86 -17.73 9.03
C LEU A 144 14.10 -19.11 8.37
N ASP A 145 15.36 -19.49 8.14
CA ASP A 145 15.74 -20.88 7.80
C ASP A 145 16.20 -21.68 9.02
N LEU A 146 16.30 -21.05 10.21
CA LEU A 146 16.91 -21.69 11.39
C LEU A 146 15.91 -22.28 12.42
N VAL A 147 14.60 -22.29 12.13
CA VAL A 147 13.57 -22.83 13.05
C VAL A 147 13.04 -24.20 12.59
N HIS A 148 13.59 -24.77 11.51
CA HIS A 148 13.21 -26.09 10.99
C HIS A 148 14.29 -27.17 11.03
N SER A 149 15.34 -27.00 11.84
CA SER A 149 16.19 -28.14 12.23
C SER A 149 16.12 -28.34 13.74
N GLY A 150 15.43 -29.41 14.14
CA GLY A 150 15.37 -29.84 15.53
C GLY A 150 16.74 -30.31 16.01
N ALA A 151 17.08 -29.95 17.24
CA ALA A 151 17.85 -30.78 18.16
C ALA A 151 17.75 -30.16 19.55
N TYR A 152 16.98 -30.81 20.43
CA TYR A 152 17.13 -30.67 21.87
C TYR A 152 18.56 -31.09 22.23
N LYS A 153 19.33 -30.20 22.86
CA LYS A 153 20.46 -30.60 23.71
C LYS A 153 20.48 -29.74 24.96
N ASP A 154 20.66 -30.45 26.05
CA ASP A 154 20.57 -30.03 27.44
C ASP A 154 21.63 -29.03 27.87
N HIS A 155 21.30 -28.39 29.01
CA HIS A 155 22.17 -27.70 29.95
C HIS A 155 23.62 -28.20 29.99
N GLU A 156 24.60 -27.28 29.98
CA GLU A 156 25.39 -27.01 31.19
C GLU A 156 26.28 -25.75 31.05
N GLN A 157 26.55 -25.20 32.24
CA GLN A 157 27.35 -24.04 32.65
C GLN A 157 28.53 -23.61 31.77
N PHE A 158 28.71 -22.29 31.62
CA PHE A 158 30.01 -21.66 31.80
C PHE A 158 29.84 -20.19 32.24
N ASN A 159 30.46 -19.86 33.36
CA ASN A 159 30.61 -18.50 33.89
C ASN A 159 31.81 -17.81 33.23
N ASP A 160 31.76 -16.48 33.34
CA ASP A 160 32.91 -15.56 33.48
C ASP A 160 33.71 -15.21 32.22
N ALA A 161 33.56 -13.97 31.75
CA ALA A 161 34.60 -12.94 31.86
C ALA A 161 34.27 -11.76 30.92
N SER A 162 34.37 -10.57 31.50
CA SER A 162 34.59 -9.26 30.90
C SER A 162 34.98 -9.21 29.42
N ASP A 163 34.30 -8.36 28.65
CA ASP A 163 34.98 -7.40 27.78
C ASP A 163 34.11 -6.17 27.52
N ASP A 164 34.70 -5.02 27.81
CA ASP A 164 34.24 -3.68 27.48
C ASP A 164 34.12 -3.52 25.95
N ASP A 165 32.89 -3.35 25.45
CA ASP A 165 32.66 -2.68 24.16
C ASP A 165 31.40 -1.83 24.25
N ASN A 166 31.54 -0.65 24.88
CA ASN A 166 30.58 0.45 24.75
C ASN A 166 30.81 1.15 23.39
N GLY A 167 30.64 0.38 22.31
CA GLY A 167 30.34 0.91 20.99
C GLY A 167 28.85 1.17 20.89
N ASP A 168 28.43 2.38 21.28
CA ASP A 168 27.07 2.87 21.09
C ASP A 168 26.76 2.99 19.58
N ASP A 169 26.41 1.86 18.97
CA ASP A 169 25.93 1.71 17.59
C ASP A 169 24.42 2.05 17.49
N SER A 170 23.95 2.97 18.34
CA SER A 170 22.59 3.53 18.29
C SER A 170 22.42 4.57 17.17
N ALA A 171 23.32 4.56 16.18
CA ALA A 171 23.17 5.27 14.91
C ALA A 171 21.96 4.73 14.12
N GLY A 172 20.78 5.22 14.47
CA GLY A 172 19.77 5.56 13.50
C GLY A 172 18.99 4.38 12.90
N ARG A 173 18.50 3.45 13.73
CA ARG A 173 17.40 2.58 13.29
C ARG A 173 16.13 3.41 13.16
N MET A 174 16.01 4.17 12.06
CA MET A 174 14.85 4.98 11.71
C MET A 174 13.60 4.08 11.77
N PRO A 175 12.54 4.50 12.49
CA PRO A 175 11.34 3.69 12.65
C PRO A 175 10.71 3.44 11.29
N LEU A 176 10.61 2.17 10.90
CA LEU A 176 9.85 1.79 9.71
C LEU A 176 8.39 2.22 9.90
N ARG A 177 7.70 2.54 8.80
CA ARG A 177 6.27 2.86 8.84
C ARG A 177 5.43 1.78 9.53
N THR A 178 5.87 0.54 9.48
CA THR A 178 5.25 -0.58 10.20
C THR A 178 5.19 -0.39 11.72
N GLN A 179 6.08 0.41 12.31
CA GLN A 179 6.09 0.73 13.74
C GLN A 179 5.10 1.84 14.12
N LEU A 180 4.51 2.54 13.14
CA LEU A 180 3.61 3.68 13.35
C LEU A 180 2.30 3.49 12.58
N ILE A 181 1.69 2.32 12.74
CA ILE A 181 0.31 2.07 12.31
C ILE A 181 -0.60 2.97 13.12
N GLN A 182 -1.29 3.89 12.45
CA GLN A 182 -2.23 4.78 13.11
C GLN A 182 -3.60 4.12 13.19
N LEU A 183 -4.40 4.49 14.20
CA LEU A 183 -5.77 4.00 14.35
C LEU A 183 -6.63 4.22 13.08
N ARG A 184 -6.35 5.29 12.34
CA ARG A 184 -7.02 5.59 11.05
C ARG A 184 -6.75 4.53 9.99
N ASP A 185 -5.56 3.95 9.99
CA ASP A 185 -5.14 2.96 9.01
C ASP A 185 -5.90 1.66 9.24
N ILE A 186 -6.00 1.26 10.51
CA ILE A 186 -6.79 0.12 10.96
C ILE A 186 -8.27 0.33 10.63
N ARG A 187 -8.82 1.53 10.90
CA ARG A 187 -10.21 1.87 10.55
C ARG A 187 -10.46 1.83 9.04
N GLN A 188 -9.49 2.20 8.21
CA GLN A 188 -9.61 2.06 6.76
C GLN A 188 -9.65 0.59 6.33
N ILE A 189 -8.81 -0.26 6.92
CA ILE A 189 -8.79 -1.71 6.67
C ILE A 189 -10.09 -2.35 7.17
N GLU A 190 -10.54 -2.00 8.38
CA GLU A 190 -11.81 -2.45 8.96
C GLU A 190 -13.00 -2.05 8.07
N LYS A 191 -13.01 -0.84 7.51
CA LYS A 191 -14.03 -0.42 6.56
C LYS A 191 -14.00 -1.23 5.27
N ALA A 192 -12.81 -1.61 4.78
CA ALA A 192 -12.67 -2.46 3.61
C ALA A 192 -13.19 -3.89 3.90
N ILE A 193 -12.81 -4.48 5.03
CA ILE A 193 -13.32 -5.79 5.47
C ILE A 193 -14.83 -5.78 5.64
N LYS A 194 -15.39 -4.76 6.30
CA LYS A 194 -16.86 -4.61 6.44
C LYS A 194 -17.56 -4.43 5.10
N ALA A 195 -16.89 -3.89 4.09
CA ALA A 195 -17.44 -3.84 2.74
C ALA A 195 -17.44 -5.25 2.12
N GLU A 196 -16.39 -6.03 2.32
CA GLU A 196 -16.30 -7.42 1.86
C GLU A 196 -17.33 -8.34 2.56
N ASP A 197 -17.39 -8.32 3.90
CA ASP A 197 -18.27 -9.15 4.73
C ASP A 197 -19.77 -8.89 4.52
N ARG A 198 -20.15 -7.69 4.08
CA ARG A 198 -21.55 -7.36 3.76
C ARG A 198 -22.03 -7.96 2.45
N GLY A 199 -21.21 -8.79 1.79
CA GLY A 199 -21.52 -9.39 0.51
C GLY A 199 -21.72 -8.34 -0.57
N HIS A 200 -20.98 -7.22 -0.47
CA HIS A 200 -20.93 -6.26 -1.55
C HIS A 200 -20.20 -6.91 -2.73
N LEU A 201 -20.97 -7.47 -3.66
CA LEU A 201 -20.43 -8.08 -4.86
C LEU A 201 -19.95 -6.95 -5.78
N LEU A 202 -18.65 -6.93 -6.05
CA LEU A 202 -18.10 -6.17 -7.17
C LEU A 202 -17.94 -7.15 -8.32
N GLU A 203 -18.95 -7.20 -9.20
CA GLU A 203 -18.84 -7.98 -10.42
C GLU A 203 -18.43 -7.05 -11.56
N PHE A 204 -17.25 -7.32 -12.12
CA PHE A 204 -16.72 -6.57 -13.26
C PHE A 204 -17.06 -7.33 -14.53
N LYS A 205 -17.93 -6.75 -15.37
CA LYS A 205 -18.16 -7.21 -16.72
C LYS A 205 -17.40 -6.31 -17.70
N SER A 206 -16.33 -6.83 -18.27
CA SER A 206 -15.60 -6.20 -19.35
C SER A 206 -16.36 -6.30 -20.67
N LYS A 207 -15.96 -5.52 -21.68
CA LYS A 207 -16.47 -5.67 -23.06
C LYS A 207 -16.13 -7.02 -23.69
N ALA A 208 -15.17 -7.76 -23.13
CA ALA A 208 -14.77 -9.07 -23.62
C ALA A 208 -15.61 -10.21 -23.02
N ASP A 209 -16.37 -9.93 -21.95
CA ASP A 209 -17.18 -10.95 -21.29
C ASP A 209 -18.51 -11.13 -22.03
N PRO A 210 -18.88 -12.38 -22.37
CA PRO A 210 -20.11 -12.62 -23.11
C PRO A 210 -21.34 -12.14 -22.32
N PRO A 211 -22.41 -11.68 -23.00
CA PRO A 211 -23.64 -11.33 -22.32
C PRO A 211 -24.20 -12.53 -21.54
N PRO A 212 -24.81 -12.31 -20.36
CA PRO A 212 -25.47 -13.38 -19.64
C PRO A 212 -26.46 -14.09 -20.56
N ALA A 213 -26.53 -15.42 -20.45
CA ALA A 213 -27.43 -16.22 -21.26
C ALA A 213 -28.86 -15.68 -21.16
N LEU A 214 -29.54 -15.53 -22.31
CA LEU A 214 -30.92 -15.03 -22.42
C LEU A 214 -31.13 -13.53 -22.12
N SER A 215 -30.06 -12.73 -21.95
CA SER A 215 -30.20 -11.30 -21.61
C SER A 215 -30.56 -10.37 -22.79
N ASN A 216 -30.45 -10.84 -24.05
CA ASN A 216 -30.58 -10.01 -25.28
C ASN A 216 -29.70 -8.75 -25.30
N LEU A 217 -28.69 -8.65 -24.44
CA LEU A 217 -27.75 -7.53 -24.41
C LEU A 217 -26.77 -7.62 -25.57
N ALA A 218 -26.44 -6.48 -26.19
CA ALA A 218 -25.42 -6.43 -27.23
C ALA A 218 -24.04 -6.81 -26.65
N GLY A 219 -23.22 -7.48 -27.47
CA GLY A 219 -21.93 -8.04 -27.04
C GLY A 219 -20.87 -7.00 -26.67
N ASP A 220 -21.09 -5.74 -27.05
CA ASP A 220 -20.18 -4.60 -26.81
C ASP A 220 -20.59 -3.72 -25.63
N VAL A 221 -21.65 -4.09 -24.90
CA VAL A 221 -22.14 -3.35 -23.74
C VAL A 221 -21.22 -3.56 -22.54
N PHE A 222 -20.59 -2.46 -22.11
CA PHE A 222 -19.88 -2.38 -20.84
C PHE A 222 -20.87 -1.98 -19.73
N MET A 223 -20.94 -2.79 -18.67
CA MET A 223 -21.77 -2.47 -17.50
C MET A 223 -20.97 -2.73 -16.23
N LEU A 224 -20.78 -1.67 -15.44
CA LEU A 224 -20.20 -1.76 -14.10
C LEU A 224 -21.36 -1.78 -13.09
N MET A 225 -21.59 -2.93 -12.46
CA MET A 225 -22.65 -3.07 -11.46
C MET A 225 -22.04 -3.10 -10.07
N PHE A 226 -22.36 -2.09 -9.26
CA PHE A 226 -22.13 -2.14 -7.83
C PHE A 226 -23.41 -2.66 -7.17
N GLN A 227 -23.34 -3.83 -6.53
CA GLN A 227 -24.45 -4.31 -5.71
C GLN A 227 -24.16 -4.04 -4.24
N THR A 228 -24.82 -3.02 -3.72
CA THR A 228 -24.79 -2.70 -2.30
C THR A 228 -25.56 -3.76 -1.51
N GLY A 229 -25.20 -4.01 -0.25
CA GLY A 229 -26.00 -4.83 0.66
C GLY A 229 -27.45 -4.36 0.77
N TRP A 230 -27.71 -3.06 0.59
CA TRP A 230 -29.08 -2.53 0.47
C TRP A 230 -29.77 -3.05 -0.80
N GLN A 231 -29.12 -2.99 -1.97
CA GLN A 231 -29.66 -3.55 -3.22
C GLN A 231 -29.91 -5.06 -3.10
N CYS A 232 -29.01 -5.81 -2.45
CA CYS A 232 -29.23 -7.23 -2.15
C CYS A 232 -30.46 -7.45 -1.25
N CYS A 233 -30.61 -6.64 -0.18
CA CYS A 233 -31.78 -6.70 0.70
C CYS A 233 -33.08 -6.37 -0.04
N MET A 234 -33.07 -5.35 -0.89
CA MET A 234 -34.24 -4.97 -1.68
C MET A 234 -34.60 -6.06 -2.69
N PHE A 235 -33.62 -6.65 -3.36
CA PHE A 235 -33.85 -7.79 -4.26
C PHE A 235 -34.43 -8.99 -3.51
N ARG A 236 -33.93 -9.34 -2.32
CA ARG A 236 -34.53 -10.42 -1.50
C ARG A 236 -35.98 -10.12 -1.12
N LYS A 237 -36.30 -8.85 -0.82
CA LYS A 237 -37.64 -8.43 -0.39
C LYS A 237 -38.64 -8.38 -1.54
N PHE A 238 -38.22 -7.95 -2.73
CA PHE A 238 -39.13 -7.66 -3.85
C PHE A 238 -38.91 -8.55 -5.07
N GLY A 239 -37.90 -9.42 -5.05
CA GLY A 239 -37.55 -10.34 -6.13
C GLY A 239 -37.21 -9.61 -7.43
N ASN A 240 -37.60 -10.24 -8.55
CA ASN A 240 -37.47 -9.69 -9.90
C ASN A 240 -38.39 -8.49 -10.19
N ARG A 241 -39.20 -8.02 -9.23
CA ARG A 241 -40.09 -6.87 -9.41
C ARG A 241 -39.40 -5.53 -9.17
N ILE A 242 -38.15 -5.55 -8.71
CA ILE A 242 -37.36 -4.35 -8.47
C ILE A 242 -36.03 -4.46 -9.21
N LEU A 243 -35.64 -3.38 -9.88
CA LEU A 243 -34.32 -3.22 -10.47
C LEU A 243 -33.67 -2.01 -9.80
N CYS A 244 -32.68 -2.25 -8.96
CA CYS A 244 -31.96 -1.18 -8.28
C CYS A 244 -30.66 -0.88 -9.03
N ILE A 245 -30.68 0.12 -9.91
CA ILE A 245 -29.48 0.59 -10.61
C ILE A 245 -28.90 1.75 -9.81
N ASP A 246 -27.72 1.57 -9.22
CA ASP A 246 -26.93 2.69 -8.72
C ASP A 246 -26.07 3.21 -9.88
N ALA A 247 -26.69 4.03 -10.73
CA ALA A 247 -25.99 4.66 -11.84
C ALA A 247 -25.28 5.92 -11.31
N THR A 248 -23.99 5.79 -10.97
CA THR A 248 -23.13 6.98 -11.03
C THR A 248 -22.98 7.33 -12.51
N HIS A 249 -23.77 8.29 -12.98
CA HIS A 249 -23.62 8.88 -14.30
C HIS A 249 -22.21 9.49 -14.43
N ASN A 250 -21.27 8.74 -14.96
CA ASN A 250 -20.18 9.27 -15.76
C ASN A 250 -20.51 8.92 -17.21
N THR A 251 -21.46 9.65 -17.79
CA THR A 251 -21.55 9.79 -19.24
C THR A 251 -20.31 10.60 -19.67
N THR A 252 -19.31 9.89 -20.20
CA THR A 252 -18.35 10.46 -21.16
C THR A 252 -18.92 10.33 -22.55
#